data_AF-A0A9F5J5M5-F1
#
_entry.id   AF-A0A9F5J5M5-F1
#
_cell.length_a   1.000
_cell.length_b   1.000
_cell.length_c   1.000
_cell.angle_alpha   90.00
_cell.angle_beta   90.00
_cell.angle_gamma   90.00
#
_symmetry.space_group_name_H-M   'P 1'
#
loop_
_entity.id
_entity.type
_entity.pdbx_description
1 polymer ?
#
loop_
_entity_poly.entity_id
_entity_poly.type
_entity_poly.pdbx_seq_one_letter_code
_entity_poly.pdbx_strand_id
1 'polypeptide(L)'
;MFLFKGLEFPKVVWYWLTPKTEEEDEDEVEEEKEDELEESEKLTILTTYLREEYLYCIWCGTAYQDQEDLSSNCPGSTYMDHE
;
A
#
# COMPACT_ATOMS: atom_id res chain seq x y z
N MET A 1 14.43 12.58 13.33
CA MET A 1 14.72 11.13 13.45
C MET A 1 13.52 10.43 14.06
N PHE A 2 12.52 10.08 13.24
CA PHE A 2 11.32 9.39 13.73
C PHE A 2 11.62 7.89 13.93
N LEU A 3 11.32 7.40 15.13
CA LEU A 3 11.64 6.05 15.61
C LEU A 3 10.63 5.03 15.07
N PHE A 4 10.92 4.41 13.92
CA PHE A 4 10.29 3.16 13.47
C PHE A 4 10.89 1.95 14.20
N LYS A 5 10.94 1.98 15.54
CA LYS A 5 11.52 0.87 16.30
C LYS A 5 10.63 -0.37 16.20
N GLY A 6 11.08 -1.35 15.41
CA GLY A 6 10.43 -2.65 15.25
C GLY A 6 9.52 -2.77 14.03
N LEU A 7 9.43 -1.74 13.18
CA LEU A 7 8.83 -1.87 11.85
C LEU A 7 9.97 -2.08 10.85
N GLU A 8 9.87 -3.15 10.05
CA GLU A 8 10.71 -3.29 8.88
C GLU A 8 10.42 -2.13 7.92
N PHE A 9 11.43 -1.74 7.14
CA PHE A 9 11.27 -0.64 6.19
C PHE A 9 10.09 -0.92 5.24
N PRO A 10 9.29 0.09 4.90
CA PRO A 10 8.31 -0.02 3.81
C PRO A 10 8.89 -0.75 2.61
N LYS A 11 8.09 -1.60 1.96
CA LYS A 11 8.39 -1.95 0.57
C LYS A 11 8.31 -0.73 -0.35
N VAL A 12 7.52 0.27 0.03
CA VAL A 12 7.21 1.47 -0.75
C VAL A 12 7.17 2.68 0.18
N VAL A 13 7.97 3.71 -0.06
CA VAL A 13 8.26 4.77 0.94
C VAL A 13 7.00 5.57 1.28
N TRP A 14 6.15 5.84 0.28
CA TRP A 14 4.91 6.60 0.46
C TRP A 14 3.81 5.88 1.25
N TYR A 15 3.99 4.60 1.63
CA TYR A 15 3.06 3.93 2.56
C TYR A 15 3.02 4.63 3.93
N TRP A 16 4.07 5.37 4.30
CA TRP A 16 4.13 6.14 5.53
C TRP A 16 3.69 7.58 5.29
N LEU A 17 2.93 8.11 6.25
CA LEU A 17 2.67 9.55 6.30
C LEU A 17 4.00 10.27 6.55
N THR A 18 4.53 10.93 5.53
CA THR A 18 5.68 11.80 5.69
C THR A 18 5.27 13.00 6.55
N PRO A 19 5.91 13.22 7.71
CA PRO A 19 5.62 14.39 8.52
C PRO A 19 6.08 15.61 7.71
N LYS A 20 5.14 16.49 7.34
CA LYS A 20 5.46 17.80 6.77
C LYS A 20 6.18 18.63 7.84
N THR A 21 7.51 18.62 7.84
CA THR A 21 8.30 19.57 8.61
C THR A 21 8.53 20.82 7.75
N GLU A 22 8.25 22.00 8.30
CA GLU A 22 8.30 23.29 7.60
C GLU A 22 9.73 23.82 7.32
N GLU A 23 10.79 23.01 7.45
CA GLU A 23 12.17 23.45 7.23
C GLU A 23 12.99 22.39 6.46
N GLU A 24 13.50 22.82 5.29
CA GLU A 24 14.80 22.50 4.63
C GLU A 24 15.08 21.01 4.28
N ASP A 25 15.88 20.58 3.31
CA ASP A 25 16.64 21.10 2.16
C ASP A 25 17.24 19.82 1.50
N GLU A 26 17.45 19.84 0.19
CA GLU A 26 18.53 19.14 -0.54
C GLU A 26 18.94 17.69 -0.18
N ASP A 27 18.02 16.72 -0.20
CA ASP A 27 18.35 15.29 -0.45
C ASP A 27 17.43 14.71 -1.56
N GLU A 28 17.24 15.48 -2.64
CA GLU A 28 16.54 15.09 -3.87
C GLU A 28 17.36 14.07 -4.71
N VAL A 29 17.18 12.75 -4.54
CA VAL A 29 17.47 11.85 -5.68
C VAL A 29 16.60 10.58 -5.79
N GLU A 30 15.67 10.28 -4.88
CA GLU A 30 14.75 9.12 -5.08
C GLU A 30 13.30 9.31 -4.59
N GLU A 31 13.00 10.36 -3.81
CA GLU A 31 11.65 10.59 -3.26
C GLU A 31 10.65 11.17 -4.28
N GLU A 32 11.11 11.92 -5.29
CA GLU A 32 10.21 12.65 -6.20
C GLU A 32 9.37 11.72 -7.11
N LYS A 33 9.92 10.59 -7.56
CA LYS A 33 9.23 9.74 -8.55
C LYS A 33 8.08 8.92 -7.95
N GLU A 34 8.13 8.64 -6.65
CA GLU A 34 7.10 7.86 -5.97
C GLU A 34 5.93 8.75 -5.50
N ASP A 35 6.19 10.03 -5.23
CA ASP A 35 5.14 11.00 -4.93
C ASP A 35 4.33 11.41 -6.17
N GLU A 36 4.91 11.29 -7.37
CA GLU A 36 4.27 11.54 -8.67
C GLU A 36 3.18 10.53 -9.07
N LEU A 37 3.07 9.37 -8.40
CA LEU A 37 2.06 8.37 -8.73
C LEU A 37 0.65 8.91 -8.52
N GLU A 38 -0.26 8.64 -9.47
CA GLU A 38 -1.66 8.98 -9.29
C GLU A 38 -2.27 8.20 -8.11
N GLU A 39 -3.28 8.78 -7.45
CA GLU A 39 -3.98 8.13 -6.34
C GLU A 39 -4.54 6.75 -6.73
N SER A 40 -4.93 6.60 -8.00
CA SER A 40 -5.41 5.35 -8.61
C SER A 40 -4.32 4.27 -8.67
N GLU A 41 -3.09 4.66 -9.01
CA GLU A 41 -1.92 3.78 -9.06
C GLU A 41 -1.49 3.40 -7.65
N LYS A 42 -1.44 4.37 -6.73
CA LYS A 42 -1.18 4.12 -5.30
C LYS A 42 -2.18 3.11 -4.73
N LEU A 43 -3.48 3.27 -5.02
CA LEU A 43 -4.50 2.31 -4.61
C LEU A 43 -4.29 0.91 -5.20
N THR A 44 -3.88 0.83 -6.48
CA THR A 44 -3.62 -0.45 -7.16
C THR A 44 -2.42 -1.17 -6.53
N ILE A 45 -1.33 -0.46 -6.26
CA ILE A 45 -0.14 -0.99 -5.60
C ILE A 45 -0.50 -1.50 -4.20
N LEU A 46 -1.19 -0.67 -3.41
CA LEU A 46 -1.60 -1.02 -2.05
C LEU A 46 -2.51 -2.25 -2.04
N THR A 47 -3.51 -2.30 -2.92
CA THR A 47 -4.47 -3.41 -2.97
C THR A 47 -3.79 -4.70 -3.40
N THR A 48 -2.86 -4.63 -4.35
CA THR A 48 -2.07 -5.78 -4.79
C THR A 48 -1.21 -6.31 -3.64
N TYR A 49 -0.48 -5.43 -2.96
CA TYR A 49 0.37 -5.79 -1.82
C TYR A 49 -0.42 -6.46 -0.69
N LEU A 50 -1.61 -5.94 -0.34
CA LEU A 50 -2.48 -6.54 0.67
C LEU A 50 -2.95 -7.95 0.29
N ARG A 51 -3.27 -8.17 -0.99
CA ARG A 51 -3.74 -9.47 -1.48
C ARG A 51 -2.62 -10.51 -1.57
N GLU A 52 -1.42 -10.12 -1.98
CA GLU A 52 -0.29 -11.03 -2.16
C GLU A 52 0.37 -11.41 -0.82
N GLU A 53 0.57 -10.44 0.06
CA GLU A 53 1.36 -10.65 1.28
C GLU A 53 0.52 -11.06 2.48
N TYR A 54 -0.71 -10.56 2.55
CA TYR A 54 -1.59 -10.76 3.69
C TYR A 54 -2.86 -11.51 3.33
N LEU A 55 -3.03 -11.92 2.06
CA LEU A 55 -4.24 -12.55 1.56
C LEU A 55 -5.48 -11.75 1.97
N TYR A 56 -5.38 -10.42 1.96
CA TYR A 56 -6.41 -9.52 2.47
C TYR A 56 -7.04 -8.73 1.31
N CYS A 57 -8.37 -8.73 1.25
CA CYS A 57 -9.10 -7.85 0.35
C CYS A 57 -9.72 -6.70 1.15
N ILE A 58 -9.29 -5.46 0.87
CA ILE A 58 -9.83 -4.26 1.52
C ILE A 58 -11.32 -4.06 1.22
N TRP A 59 -11.78 -4.50 0.05
CA TRP A 59 -13.17 -4.36 -0.37
C TRP A 59 -14.10 -5.38 0.31
N CYS A 60 -13.63 -6.61 0.54
CA CYS A 60 -14.38 -7.58 1.33
C CYS A 60 -14.30 -7.32 2.84
N GLY A 61 -13.26 -6.62 3.29
CA GLY A 61 -12.97 -6.41 4.72
C GLY A 61 -12.54 -7.69 5.45
N THR A 62 -11.92 -8.65 4.75
CA THR A 62 -11.48 -9.92 5.35
C THR A 62 -10.17 -10.43 4.75
N ALA A 63 -9.43 -11.18 5.57
CA ALA A 63 -8.31 -12.00 5.13
C ALA A 63 -8.80 -13.42 4.78
N TYR A 64 -8.07 -14.07 3.89
CA TYR A 64 -8.33 -15.41 3.37
C TYR A 64 -7.25 -16.38 3.85
N GLN A 65 -7.54 -17.68 3.81
CA GLN A 65 -6.63 -18.70 4.33
C GLN A 65 -5.41 -18.92 3.44
N ASP A 66 -5.63 -18.89 2.13
CA ASP A 66 -4.62 -19.08 1.10
C ASP A 66 -5.06 -18.42 -0.22
N GLN A 67 -4.22 -18.59 -1.25
CA GLN A 67 -4.46 -18.01 -2.57
C GLN A 67 -5.67 -18.62 -3.29
N GLU A 68 -5.96 -19.90 -3.06
CA GLU A 68 -7.11 -20.59 -3.65
C GLU A 68 -8.40 -20.06 -3.03
N ASP A 69 -8.44 -19.93 -1.71
CA ASP A 69 -9.54 -19.33 -0.95
C ASP A 69 -9.82 -17.90 -1.39
N LEU A 70 -8.77 -17.06 -1.50
CA LEU A 70 -8.89 -15.70 -2.03
C LEU A 70 -9.50 -15.69 -3.44
N SER A 71 -8.98 -16.53 -4.34
CA SER A 71 -9.43 -16.54 -5.74
C SER A 71 -10.86 -17.07 -5.91
N SER A 72 -11.31 -17.94 -5.01
CA SER A 72 -12.62 -18.60 -5.10
C SER A 72 -13.71 -17.80 -4.40
N ASN A 73 -13.37 -17.04 -3.35
CA ASN A 73 -14.34 -16.36 -2.49
C ASN A 73 -14.33 -14.83 -2.62
N CYS A 74 -13.30 -14.24 -3.22
CA CYS A 74 -13.26 -12.80 -3.47
C CYS A 74 -13.76 -12.46 -4.89
N PRO A 75 -14.73 -11.54 -5.06
CA PRO A 75 -15.26 -11.16 -6.38
C PRO A 75 -14.23 -10.56 -7.35
N GLY A 76 -13.20 -9.89 -6.81
CA GLY A 76 -12.13 -9.29 -7.61
C GLY A 76 -11.22 -8.40 -6.78
N SER A 77 -10.42 -7.56 -7.42
CA SER A 77 -9.44 -6.68 -6.74
C SER A 77 -9.83 -5.20 -6.77
N THR A 78 -10.94 -4.86 -7.42
CA THR A 78 -11.41 -3.47 -7.53
C THR A 78 -12.70 -3.25 -6.75
N TYR A 79 -13.00 -1.98 -6.45
CA TYR A 79 -14.29 -1.61 -5.87
C TYR A 79 -15.47 -2.10 -6.72
N MET A 80 -15.37 -1.99 -8.05
CA MET A 80 -16.44 -2.39 -8.98
C MET A 80 -16.79 -3.88 -8.91
N ASP A 81 -15.84 -4.74 -8.53
CA ASP A 81 -16.11 -6.17 -8.39
C ASP A 81 -17.01 -6.48 -7.19
N HIS A 82 -17.20 -5.52 -6.28
CA HIS A 82 -17.91 -5.67 -5.00
C HIS A 82 -19.20 -4.84 -4.92
N GLU A 83 -19.61 -4.22 -6.03
CA GLU A 83 -20.90 -3.54 -6.19
C GLU A 83 -21.96 -4.50 -6.76
#